data_AF-A0ABC8WAP1-F1
#
_entry.id   AF-A0ABC8WAP1-F1
#
_cell.length_a   1.000
_cell.length_b   1.000
_cell.length_c   1.000
_cell.angle_alpha   90.00
_cell.angle_beta   90.00
_cell.angle_gamma   90.00
#
_symmetry.space_group_name_H-M   'P 1'
#
loop_
_entity.id
_entity.type
_entity.pdbx_description
1 polymer ?
#
loop_
_entity_poly.entity_id
_entity_poly.type
_entity_poly.pdbx_seq_one_letter_code
_entity_poly.pdbx_strand_id
1 'polypeptide(L)'
;MAAAGGPFPLELSLDAVGAAAAAAAAAAEAERRRQHERAGQRRRHRRVTTLYAELAAMLPNLPTTRRPASKEKIVEAAAARVTALEGLAAALEARRRAGRGEVVDVSSRATVTVTARMPAPAQAGLLRRVVEAFERRGARVLAAAMARHGGGGGGGEGGVVVTVTAADAAPGVVEMIRADIARIS
;
A
#
# COMPACT_ATOMS: atom_id res chain seq x y z
N MET A 1 76.50 19.93 -66.36
CA MET A 1 76.33 20.89 -65.24
C MET A 1 74.90 21.38 -65.29
N ALA A 2 74.16 21.67 -64.22
CA ALA A 2 73.97 21.10 -62.89
C ALA A 2 72.73 21.82 -62.33
N ALA A 3 71.86 21.06 -61.66
CA ALA A 3 70.84 21.44 -60.67
C ALA A 3 69.87 22.62 -60.94
N ALA A 4 68.56 22.32 -60.89
CA ALA A 4 67.65 22.89 -59.90
C ALA A 4 66.29 22.18 -59.98
N GLY A 5 66.22 20.95 -59.44
CA GLY A 5 64.95 20.36 -59.04
C GLY A 5 64.44 21.12 -57.82
N GLY A 6 63.48 22.02 -58.02
CA GLY A 6 62.81 22.72 -56.93
C GLY A 6 62.04 21.71 -56.06
N PRO A 7 62.16 21.78 -54.72
CA PRO A 7 61.41 20.89 -53.84
C PRO A 7 59.92 21.25 -53.94
N PHE A 8 59.10 20.27 -54.33
CA PHE A 8 57.66 20.42 -54.44
C PHE A 8 57.02 20.75 -53.08
N PRO A 9 55.89 21.50 -53.04
CA PRO A 9 55.18 21.92 -51.83
C PRO A 9 54.31 20.79 -51.24
N LEU A 10 54.86 19.58 -51.09
CA LEU A 10 54.12 18.41 -50.61
C LEU A 10 54.07 18.32 -49.07
N GLU A 11 55.03 18.92 -48.37
CA GLU A 11 55.08 18.95 -46.90
C GLU A 11 53.89 19.73 -46.30
N LEU A 12 53.44 20.81 -46.96
CA LEU A 12 52.27 21.60 -46.52
C LEU A 12 50.93 20.85 -46.69
N SER A 13 50.89 19.82 -47.55
CA SER A 13 49.66 19.07 -47.82
C SER A 13 49.42 17.96 -46.79
N LEU A 14 50.49 17.38 -46.24
CA LEU A 14 50.39 16.34 -45.21
C LEU A 14 49.97 16.90 -43.86
N ASP A 15 50.48 18.07 -43.46
CA ASP A 15 50.07 18.75 -42.23
C ASP A 15 48.60 19.21 -42.30
N ALA A 16 48.15 19.67 -43.46
CA ALA A 16 46.76 20.03 -43.68
C ALA A 16 45.82 18.81 -43.63
N VAL A 17 46.25 17.67 -44.20
CA VAL A 17 45.50 16.40 -44.13
C VAL A 17 45.51 15.83 -42.70
N GLY A 18 46.62 15.93 -41.98
CA GLY A 18 46.72 15.55 -40.57
C GLY A 18 45.85 16.42 -39.66
N ALA A 19 45.84 17.74 -39.88
CA ALA A 19 44.98 18.67 -39.18
C ALA A 19 43.49 18.43 -39.47
N ALA A 20 43.14 18.14 -40.74
CA ALA A 20 41.78 17.79 -41.14
C ALA A 20 41.33 16.45 -40.52
N ALA A 21 42.21 15.45 -40.47
CA ALA A 21 41.94 14.17 -39.82
C ALA A 21 41.79 14.32 -38.30
N ALA A 22 42.61 15.14 -37.65
CA ALA A 22 42.51 15.46 -36.23
C ALA A 22 41.20 16.23 -35.90
N ALA A 23 40.82 17.19 -36.75
CA ALA A 23 39.55 17.91 -36.62
C ALA A 23 38.34 16.97 -36.81
N ALA A 24 38.41 16.04 -37.76
CA ALA A 24 37.38 15.02 -37.97
C ALA A 24 37.27 14.05 -36.78
N ALA A 25 38.40 13.63 -36.21
CA ALA A 25 38.44 12.78 -35.02
C ALA A 25 37.85 13.50 -33.78
N ALA A 26 38.20 14.77 -33.58
CA ALA A 26 37.65 15.60 -32.51
C ALA A 26 36.14 15.84 -32.68
N ALA A 27 35.68 16.08 -33.90
CA ALA A 27 34.24 16.20 -34.21
C ALA A 27 33.49 14.88 -33.97
N ALA A 28 34.07 13.75 -34.35
CA ALA A 28 33.51 12.43 -34.09
C ALA A 28 33.43 12.12 -32.59
N GLU A 29 34.43 12.51 -31.80
CA GLU A 29 34.42 12.34 -30.34
C GLU A 29 33.37 13.26 -29.67
N ALA A 30 33.27 14.50 -30.12
CA ALA A 30 32.23 15.43 -29.65
C ALA A 30 30.82 14.91 -29.96
N GLU A 31 30.60 14.32 -31.14
CA GLU A 31 29.32 13.71 -31.49
C GLU A 31 29.04 12.45 -30.66
N ARG A 32 30.04 11.61 -30.38
CA ARG A 32 29.89 10.47 -29.45
C ARG A 32 29.49 10.93 -28.04
N ARG A 33 30.09 12.00 -27.52
CA ARG A 33 29.72 12.59 -26.21
C ARG A 33 28.26 13.06 -26.20
N ARG A 34 27.84 13.79 -27.23
CA ARG A 34 26.44 14.22 -27.40
C ARG A 34 25.47 13.05 -27.51
N GLN A 35 25.85 11.99 -28.21
CA GLN A 35 25.05 10.77 -28.32
C GLN A 35 24.91 10.05 -26.97
N HIS A 36 26.00 9.95 -26.20
CA HIS A 36 25.96 9.39 -24.85
C HIS A 36 25.08 10.20 -23.90
N GLU A 37 25.18 11.53 -23.92
CA GLU A 37 24.32 12.42 -23.13
C GLU A 37 22.84 12.26 -23.48
N ARG A 38 22.51 12.26 -24.78
CA ARG A 38 21.15 12.02 -25.27
C ARG A 38 20.63 10.65 -24.84
N ALA A 39 21.46 9.61 -24.89
CA ALA A 39 21.09 8.27 -24.45
C ALA A 39 20.82 8.23 -22.93
N GLY A 40 21.64 8.91 -22.12
CA GLY A 40 21.43 9.08 -20.70
C GLY A 40 20.12 9.81 -20.39
N GLN A 41 19.84 10.90 -21.10
CA GLN A 41 18.61 11.67 -20.95
C GLN A 41 17.37 10.84 -21.30
N ARG A 42 17.42 10.03 -22.38
CA ARG A 42 16.34 9.11 -22.74
C ARG A 42 16.09 8.05 -21.67
N ARG A 43 17.16 7.46 -21.11
CA ARG A 43 17.05 6.48 -20.02
C ARG A 43 16.41 7.11 -18.78
N ARG A 44 16.86 8.31 -18.39
CA ARG A 44 16.27 9.06 -17.27
C ARG A 44 14.79 9.37 -17.52
N HIS A 45 14.45 9.84 -18.71
CA HIS A 45 13.07 10.16 -19.07
C HIS A 45 12.17 8.92 -19.00
N ARG A 46 12.62 7.79 -19.56
CA ARG A 46 11.90 6.51 -19.47
C ARG A 46 11.65 6.11 -18.02
N ARG A 47 12.68 6.14 -17.17
CA ARG A 47 12.57 5.81 -15.74
C ARG A 47 11.54 6.68 -15.03
N VAL A 48 11.59 8.00 -15.24
CA VAL A 48 10.64 8.94 -14.64
C VAL A 48 9.22 8.65 -15.10
N THR A 49 9.02 8.39 -16.40
CA THR A 49 7.70 8.05 -16.93
C THR A 49 7.15 6.76 -16.35
N THR A 50 7.99 5.73 -16.15
CA THR A 50 7.60 4.48 -15.47
C THR A 50 7.13 4.74 -14.04
N LEU A 51 7.85 5.55 -13.25
CA LEU A 51 7.46 5.88 -11.87
C LEU A 51 6.10 6.58 -11.80
N TYR A 52 5.83 7.51 -12.73
CA TYR A 52 4.51 8.16 -12.79
C TYR A 52 3.40 7.21 -13.21
N ALA A 53 3.68 6.24 -14.08
CA ALA A 53 2.71 5.22 -14.46
C ALA A 53 2.40 4.26 -13.31
N GLU A 54 3.42 3.83 -12.57
CA GLU A 54 3.26 3.03 -11.35
C GLU A 54 2.47 3.78 -10.28
N LEU A 55 2.79 5.05 -10.04
CA LEU A 55 2.05 5.89 -9.11
C LEU A 55 0.58 6.05 -9.54
N ALA A 56 0.32 6.30 -10.82
CA ALA A 56 -1.03 6.40 -11.35
C ALA A 56 -1.84 5.11 -11.19
N ALA A 57 -1.21 3.93 -11.34
CA ALA A 57 -1.86 2.64 -11.17
C ALA A 57 -2.34 2.38 -9.73
N MET A 58 -1.71 3.00 -8.73
CA MET A 58 -2.12 2.90 -7.32
C MET A 58 -3.29 3.84 -6.96
N LEU A 59 -3.74 4.69 -7.88
CA LEU A 59 -4.74 5.73 -7.61
C LEU A 59 -6.10 5.37 -8.22
N PRO A 60 -7.10 5.04 -7.39
CA PRO A 60 -8.40 4.56 -7.89
C PRO A 60 -9.26 5.65 -8.55
N ASN A 61 -8.93 6.93 -8.33
CA ASN A 61 -9.77 8.07 -8.77
C ASN A 61 -9.20 8.80 -9.99
N LEU A 62 -8.16 8.27 -10.63
CA LEU A 62 -7.62 8.87 -11.85
C LEU A 62 -8.48 8.47 -13.06
N PRO A 63 -8.73 9.40 -14.00
CA PRO A 63 -9.46 9.08 -15.22
C PRO A 63 -8.66 8.08 -16.06
N THR A 64 -9.16 6.85 -16.18
CA THR A 64 -8.49 5.74 -16.87
C THR A 64 -8.79 5.65 -18.37
N THR A 65 -9.75 6.43 -18.88
CA THR A 65 -10.45 6.00 -20.11
C THR A 65 -10.07 6.69 -21.41
N ARG A 66 -9.48 7.90 -21.44
CA ARG A 66 -9.15 8.56 -22.74
C ARG A 66 -7.92 9.47 -22.78
N ARG A 67 -7.44 9.98 -21.64
CA ARG A 67 -6.26 10.85 -21.59
C ARG A 67 -5.43 10.51 -20.36
N PRO A 68 -4.13 10.20 -20.50
CA PRO A 68 -3.28 10.01 -19.34
C PRO A 68 -3.31 11.29 -18.47
N ALA A 69 -3.49 11.11 -17.17
CA ALA A 69 -3.50 12.22 -16.23
C ALA A 69 -2.18 12.98 -16.29
N SER A 70 -2.22 14.31 -16.11
CA SER A 70 -1.01 15.11 -16.02
C SER A 70 -0.18 14.67 -14.80
N LYS A 71 1.14 14.83 -14.86
CA LYS A 71 2.04 14.50 -13.73
C LYS A 71 1.63 15.21 -12.45
N GLU A 72 1.23 16.48 -12.57
CA GLU A 72 0.71 17.29 -11.46
C GLU A 72 -0.53 16.65 -10.84
N LYS A 73 -1.52 16.29 -11.66
CA LYS A 73 -2.75 15.63 -11.18
C LYS A 73 -2.49 14.26 -10.55
N ILE A 74 -1.49 13.52 -11.05
CA ILE A 74 -1.06 12.25 -10.45
C ILE A 74 -0.48 12.50 -9.05
N VAL A 75 0.40 13.50 -8.90
CA VAL A 75 1.01 13.84 -7.60
C VAL A 75 -0.03 14.36 -6.61
N GLU A 76 -0.91 15.25 -7.05
CA GLU A 76 -2.01 15.79 -6.23
C GLU A 76 -2.94 14.68 -5.74
N ALA A 77 -3.38 13.79 -6.63
CA ALA A 77 -4.20 12.65 -6.27
C ALA A 77 -3.47 11.67 -5.33
N ALA A 78 -2.16 11.49 -5.49
CA ALA A 78 -1.35 10.70 -4.57
C ALA A 78 -1.26 11.33 -3.18
N ALA A 79 -1.00 12.63 -3.09
CA ALA A 79 -0.97 13.35 -1.81
C ALA A 79 -2.32 13.25 -1.09
N ALA A 80 -3.43 13.49 -1.80
CA ALA A 80 -4.78 13.36 -1.24
C ALA A 80 -5.06 11.94 -0.75
N ARG A 81 -4.59 10.91 -1.48
CA ARG A 81 -4.74 9.50 -1.08
C ARG A 81 -3.96 9.19 0.19
N VAL A 82 -2.73 9.69 0.33
CA VAL A 82 -1.90 9.49 1.53
C VAL A 82 -2.61 10.11 2.74
N THR A 83 -3.05 11.37 2.65
CA THR A 83 -3.79 12.03 3.74
C THR A 83 -5.07 11.29 4.11
N ALA A 84 -5.82 10.79 3.12
CA ALA A 84 -7.02 9.99 3.38
C ALA A 84 -6.70 8.67 4.10
N LEU A 85 -5.62 7.99 3.71
CA LEU A 85 -5.18 6.75 4.37
C LEU A 85 -4.67 7.00 5.79
N GLU A 86 -3.95 8.09 6.02
CA GLU A 86 -3.52 8.51 7.36
C GLU A 86 -4.73 8.82 8.26
N GLY A 87 -5.74 9.51 7.74
CA GLY A 87 -6.99 9.76 8.46
C GLY A 87 -7.75 8.48 8.81
N LEU A 88 -7.82 7.53 7.87
CA LEU A 88 -8.43 6.21 8.12
C LEU A 88 -7.63 5.40 9.14
N ALA A 89 -6.30 5.42 9.06
CA ALA A 89 -5.44 4.76 10.04
C ALA A 89 -5.65 5.34 11.44
N ALA A 90 -5.65 6.68 11.57
CA ALA A 90 -5.93 7.35 12.84
C ALA A 90 -7.32 6.99 13.40
N ALA A 91 -8.35 6.95 12.54
CA ALA A 91 -9.70 6.54 12.94
C ALA A 91 -9.75 5.07 13.41
N LEU A 92 -9.06 4.16 12.72
CA LEU A 92 -8.97 2.76 13.11
C LEU A 92 -8.20 2.58 14.42
N GLU A 93 -7.15 3.36 14.64
CA GLU A 93 -6.44 3.35 15.91
C GLU A 93 -7.27 3.95 17.05
N ALA A 94 -8.02 5.02 16.79
CA ALA A 94 -8.95 5.58 17.77
C ALA A 94 -10.03 4.55 18.13
N ARG A 95 -10.60 3.85 17.14
CA ARG A 95 -11.52 2.73 17.37
C ARG A 95 -10.86 1.59 18.14
N ARG A 96 -9.59 1.28 17.86
CA ARG A 96 -8.82 0.28 18.62
C ARG A 96 -8.60 0.70 20.06
N ARG A 97 -8.28 1.97 20.33
CA ARG A 97 -8.08 2.51 21.69
C ARG A 97 -9.40 2.56 22.46
N ALA A 98 -10.49 2.99 21.81
CA ALA A 98 -11.83 2.94 22.37
C ALA A 98 -12.30 1.49 22.62
N GLY A 99 -11.85 0.55 21.79
CA GLY A 99 -12.10 -0.89 21.90
C GLY A 99 -11.06 -1.68 22.70
N ARG A 100 -10.29 -1.03 23.58
CA ARG A 100 -9.53 -1.73 24.63
C ARG A 100 -10.37 -2.08 25.85
N GLY A 101 -11.68 -1.83 25.80
CA GLY A 101 -12.71 -2.52 26.59
C GLY A 101 -13.51 -3.44 25.68
N GLU A 102 -13.88 -4.61 26.20
CA GLU A 102 -14.83 -5.59 25.66
C GLU A 102 -15.58 -5.13 24.40
N VAL A 103 -15.02 -5.39 23.22
CA VAL A 103 -15.64 -5.00 21.96
C VAL A 103 -16.68 -6.05 21.65
N VAL A 104 -17.95 -5.69 21.81
CA VAL A 104 -19.12 -6.38 21.25
C VAL A 104 -19.52 -5.66 19.95
N ASP A 105 -19.10 -6.18 18.80
CA ASP A 105 -19.54 -5.67 17.48
C ASP A 105 -20.78 -6.42 17.04
N VAL A 106 -21.82 -5.68 16.62
CA VAL A 106 -23.10 -6.24 16.17
C VAL A 106 -23.40 -5.83 14.73
N SER A 107 -23.46 -6.81 13.83
CA SER A 107 -23.95 -6.61 12.46
C SER A 107 -25.34 -7.22 12.31
N SER A 108 -26.28 -6.44 11.76
CA SER A 108 -27.66 -6.85 11.46
C SER A 108 -27.95 -6.65 9.97
N ARG A 109 -28.27 -7.74 9.26
CA ARG A 109 -28.92 -7.72 7.93
C ARG A 109 -30.01 -8.81 7.77
N ALA A 110 -30.04 -9.79 8.66
CA ALA A 110 -31.00 -10.92 8.76
C ALA A 110 -30.65 -11.83 9.96
N THR A 111 -29.41 -11.74 10.44
CA THR A 111 -28.87 -12.43 11.60
C THR A 111 -28.08 -11.42 12.44
N VAL A 112 -28.03 -11.64 13.75
CA VAL A 112 -27.26 -10.83 14.68
C VAL A 112 -25.92 -11.52 14.91
N THR A 113 -24.82 -10.89 14.51
CA THR A 113 -23.47 -11.42 14.81
C THR A 113 -22.85 -10.61 15.93
N VAL A 114 -22.55 -11.22 17.06
CA VAL A 114 -21.88 -10.63 18.21
C VAL A 114 -20.48 -11.21 18.30
N THR A 115 -19.46 -10.35 18.28
CA THR A 115 -18.08 -10.75 18.55
C THR A 115 -17.62 -10.07 19.82
N ALA A 116 -17.15 -10.83 20.83
CA ALA A 116 -16.70 -10.33 22.12
C ALA A 116 -15.24 -10.75 22.41
N ARG A 117 -14.44 -9.84 22.98
CA ARG A 117 -13.07 -10.12 23.43
C ARG A 117 -13.04 -10.35 24.93
N MET A 118 -12.55 -11.52 25.32
CA MET A 118 -12.54 -12.02 26.68
C MET A 118 -11.10 -12.03 27.22
N PRO A 119 -10.88 -11.58 28.47
CA PRO A 119 -9.57 -11.62 29.09
C PRO A 119 -9.08 -13.05 29.29
N ALA A 120 -7.76 -13.20 29.35
CA ALA A 120 -7.11 -14.48 29.65
C ALA A 120 -7.01 -14.67 31.18
N PRO A 121 -7.07 -15.91 31.69
CA PRO A 121 -7.34 -17.16 30.98
C PRO A 121 -8.83 -17.35 30.72
N ALA A 122 -9.18 -17.87 29.54
CA ALA A 122 -10.57 -18.25 29.27
C ALA A 122 -11.02 -19.36 30.22
N GLN A 123 -12.05 -19.06 31.00
CA GLN A 123 -12.64 -20.00 31.95
C GLN A 123 -13.28 -21.18 31.20
N ALA A 124 -13.17 -22.38 31.77
CA ALA A 124 -13.89 -23.55 31.27
C ALA A 124 -15.40 -23.25 31.22
N GLY A 125 -16.03 -23.49 30.06
CA GLY A 125 -17.45 -23.22 29.86
C GLY A 125 -17.81 -21.79 29.44
N LEU A 126 -16.83 -20.92 29.13
CA LEU A 126 -17.07 -19.56 28.63
C LEU A 126 -18.00 -19.54 27.40
N LEU A 127 -17.74 -20.37 26.39
CA LEU A 127 -18.59 -20.45 25.18
C LEU A 127 -20.04 -20.82 25.54
N ARG A 128 -20.20 -21.78 26.47
CA ARG A 128 -21.51 -22.23 26.94
C ARG A 128 -22.27 -21.10 27.64
N ARG A 129 -21.62 -20.35 28.54
CA ARG A 129 -22.25 -19.21 29.24
C ARG A 129 -22.67 -18.11 28.28
N VAL A 130 -21.86 -17.84 27.25
CA VAL A 130 -22.20 -16.88 26.21
C VAL A 130 -23.42 -17.37 25.42
N VAL A 131 -23.45 -18.63 24.97
CA VAL A 131 -24.62 -19.20 24.28
C VAL A 131 -25.88 -19.16 25.16
N GLU A 132 -25.77 -19.53 26.44
CA GLU A 132 -26.87 -19.44 27.41
C GLU A 132 -27.40 -18.00 27.57
N ALA A 133 -26.57 -16.96 27.38
CA ALA A 133 -27.02 -15.56 27.40
C ALA A 133 -27.93 -15.22 26.22
N PHE A 134 -27.67 -15.78 25.02
CA PHE A 134 -28.56 -15.62 23.87
C PHE A 134 -29.88 -16.37 24.09
N GLU A 135 -29.81 -17.61 24.58
CA GLU A 135 -30.99 -18.45 24.81
C GLU A 135 -31.92 -17.85 25.87
N ARG A 136 -31.37 -17.33 26.98
CA ARG A 136 -32.15 -16.62 28.02
C ARG A 136 -32.92 -15.41 27.50
N ARG A 137 -32.49 -14.85 26.38
CA ARG A 137 -33.08 -13.66 25.75
C ARG A 137 -33.93 -14.00 24.53
N GLY A 138 -34.15 -15.30 24.26
CA GLY A 138 -34.95 -15.78 23.13
C GLY A 138 -34.27 -15.67 21.76
N ALA A 139 -32.96 -15.37 21.72
CA ALA A 139 -32.21 -15.30 20.48
C ALA A 139 -31.68 -16.69 20.10
N ARG A 140 -32.22 -17.26 19.02
CA ARG A 140 -31.79 -18.58 18.53
C ARG A 140 -30.37 -18.50 17.96
N VAL A 141 -29.41 -19.16 18.61
CA VAL A 141 -28.03 -19.26 18.12
C VAL A 141 -27.97 -20.17 16.90
N LEU A 142 -27.34 -19.70 15.83
CA LEU A 142 -27.09 -20.43 14.59
C LEU A 142 -25.67 -20.97 14.52
N ALA A 143 -24.70 -20.21 15.04
CA ALA A 143 -23.30 -20.61 15.11
C ALA A 143 -22.62 -19.92 16.29
N ALA A 144 -21.70 -20.61 16.96
CA ALA A 144 -20.86 -20.05 18.01
C ALA A 144 -19.44 -20.60 17.87
N ALA A 145 -18.45 -19.71 17.91
CA ALA A 145 -17.05 -20.06 17.75
C ALA A 145 -16.19 -19.31 18.77
N MET A 146 -15.08 -19.95 19.17
CA MET A 146 -14.10 -19.39 20.07
C MET A 146 -12.72 -19.51 19.45
N ALA A 147 -12.00 -18.40 19.33
CA ALA A 147 -10.64 -18.34 18.82
C ALA A 147 -9.70 -17.76 19.88
N ARG A 148 -8.57 -18.41 20.14
CA ARG A 148 -7.53 -17.83 20.99
C ARG A 148 -6.76 -16.78 20.19
N HIS A 149 -6.60 -15.61 20.77
CA HIS A 149 -5.87 -14.49 20.19
C HIS A 149 -4.59 -14.25 21.00
N GLY A 150 -3.47 -14.75 20.48
CA GLY A 150 -2.17 -14.69 21.16
C GLY A 150 -1.43 -16.01 21.03
N GLY A 151 -0.58 -16.11 20.00
CA GLY A 151 0.17 -17.31 19.68
C GLY A 151 1.30 -16.98 18.71
N GLY A 152 2.30 -16.25 19.21
CA GLY A 152 3.49 -15.88 18.45
C GLY A 152 4.43 -15.03 19.28
N GLY A 153 5.31 -15.69 20.03
CA GLY A 153 6.56 -15.13 20.57
C GLY A 153 6.48 -13.84 21.38
N GLY A 154 6.34 -13.95 22.70
CA GLY A 154 6.69 -12.88 23.64
C GLY A 154 5.50 -12.31 24.43
N GLY A 155 5.29 -12.83 25.64
CA GLY A 155 4.75 -12.13 26.80
C GLY A 155 3.39 -11.42 26.74
N GLY A 156 2.65 -11.49 25.63
CA GLY A 156 1.35 -10.85 25.48
C GLY A 156 0.22 -11.68 26.12
N GLU A 157 -0.53 -11.06 27.01
CA GLU A 157 -1.73 -11.59 27.67
C GLU A 157 -2.72 -12.16 26.62
N GLY A 158 -2.80 -13.49 26.53
CA GLY A 158 -3.48 -14.19 25.43
C GLY A 158 -5.00 -14.17 25.55
N GLY A 159 -5.66 -13.16 24.98
CA GLY A 159 -7.12 -13.05 25.01
C GLY A 159 -7.85 -14.11 24.19
N VAL A 160 -9.15 -14.24 24.42
CA VAL A 160 -10.03 -15.13 23.65
C VAL A 160 -11.11 -14.31 22.95
N VAL A 161 -11.34 -14.59 21.68
CA VAL A 161 -12.40 -13.97 20.89
C VAL A 161 -13.54 -14.98 20.76
N VAL A 162 -14.73 -14.60 21.22
CA VAL A 162 -15.95 -15.39 21.05
C VAL A 162 -16.82 -14.71 20.00
N THR A 163 -17.22 -15.45 18.97
CA THR A 163 -18.13 -14.96 17.92
C THR A 163 -19.39 -15.82 17.93
N VAL A 164 -20.55 -15.19 18.10
CA VAL A 164 -21.86 -15.84 18.08
C VAL A 164 -22.71 -15.21 16.99
N THR A 165 -23.31 -16.04 16.15
CA THR A 165 -24.31 -15.65 15.16
C THR A 165 -25.66 -16.19 15.60
N ALA A 166 -26.65 -15.33 15.75
CA ALA A 166 -28.02 -15.67 16.11
C ALA A 166 -29.01 -15.23 15.02
N ALA A 167 -30.21 -15.80 15.02
CA ALA A 167 -31.33 -15.31 14.22
C ALA A 167 -31.65 -13.84 14.57
N ASP A 168 -32.37 -13.16 13.67
CA ASP A 168 -32.76 -11.76 13.87
C ASP A 168 -33.42 -11.56 15.25
N ALA A 169 -33.02 -10.49 15.93
CA ALA A 169 -33.49 -10.16 17.27
C ALA A 169 -33.75 -8.66 17.36
N ALA A 170 -34.79 -8.29 18.11
CA ALA A 170 -35.11 -6.88 18.32
C ALA A 170 -33.91 -6.13 18.93
N PRO A 171 -33.67 -4.84 18.57
CA PRO A 171 -32.51 -4.09 19.07
C PRO A 171 -32.38 -4.06 20.59
N GLY A 172 -33.50 -3.98 21.32
CA GLY A 172 -33.48 -4.04 22.79
C GLY A 172 -32.99 -5.38 23.34
N VAL A 173 -33.25 -6.49 22.64
CA VAL A 173 -32.77 -7.82 23.00
C VAL A 173 -31.26 -7.93 22.80
N VAL A 174 -30.74 -7.34 21.72
CA VAL A 174 -29.30 -7.29 21.43
C VAL A 174 -28.54 -6.54 22.53
N GLU A 175 -29.04 -5.38 22.98
CA GLU A 175 -28.40 -4.62 24.07
C GLU A 175 -28.44 -5.39 25.40
N MET A 176 -29.52 -6.12 25.68
CA MET A 176 -29.59 -6.99 26.86
C MET A 176 -28.60 -8.16 26.77
N ILE A 177 -28.44 -8.77 25.60
CA ILE A 177 -27.44 -9.81 25.36
C ILE A 177 -26.03 -9.26 25.56
N ARG A 178 -25.76 -8.06 25.04
CA ARG A 178 -24.48 -7.37 25.23
C ARG A 178 -24.18 -7.15 26.71
N ALA A 179 -25.15 -6.66 27.48
CA ALA A 179 -25.00 -6.47 28.92
C ALA A 179 -24.78 -7.79 29.68
N ASP A 180 -25.42 -8.87 29.26
CA ASP A 180 -25.22 -10.20 29.87
C ASP A 180 -23.81 -10.76 29.55
N ILE A 181 -23.30 -10.54 28.33
CA ILE A 181 -21.94 -10.96 27.93
C ILE A 181 -20.88 -10.17 28.70
N ALA A 182 -21.11 -8.88 28.94
CA ALA A 182 -20.22 -8.03 29.73
C ALA A 182 -20.11 -8.42 31.21
N ARG A 183 -21.06 -9.21 31.73
CA ARG A 183 -20.99 -9.79 33.07
C ARG A 183 -20.25 -11.12 33.11
N ILE A 184 -20.00 -11.74 31.95
CA ILE A 184 -19.31 -13.01 31.82
C ILE A 184 -17.79 -12.80 31.67
N SER A 185 -17.38 -11.66 31.08
CA SER A 185 -15.99 -11.21 30.95
C SER A 185 -15.42 -10.69 32.26
#